data_AF-A0A7Y5GC95-F1
#
_entry.id   AF-A0A7Y5GC95-F1
#
_cell.length_a   1.000
_cell.length_b   1.000
_cell.length_c   1.000
_cell.angle_alpha   90.00
_cell.angle_beta   90.00
_cell.angle_gamma   90.00
#
_symmetry.space_group_name_H-M   'P 1'
#
loop_
_entity.id
_entity.type
_entity.pdbx_description
1 polymer ?
#
loop_
_entity_poly.entity_id
_entity_poly.type
_entity_poly.pdbx_seq_one_letter_code
_entity_poly.pdbx_strand_id
1 'polypeptide(L)'
;MLLLKPGVRVAGLRPEILIAVVAAERVYAEMGVDCVITACVDGDHQAGSLHYCGLAVDLRTRGFHPGDADKAIARIRQCLGADYDVVLENDHIHLEYQPKQPLTHA
;
A
#
# COMPACT_ATOMS: atom_id res chain seq x y z
N MET A 1 11.36 -8.52 -4.40
CA MET A 1 10.73 -9.48 -3.45
C MET A 1 9.82 -8.72 -2.50
N LEU A 2 8.80 -9.39 -1.94
CA LEU A 2 8.01 -8.86 -0.82
C LEU A 2 8.74 -9.11 0.51
N LEU A 3 8.95 -8.05 1.29
CA LEU A 3 9.62 -8.08 2.58
C LEU A 3 8.82 -7.32 3.63
N LEU A 4 8.94 -7.73 4.89
CA LEU A 4 8.44 -6.99 6.04
C LEU A 4 9.61 -6.32 6.76
N LYS A 5 9.48 -5.03 7.08
CA LYS A 5 10.38 -4.39 8.03
C LYS A 5 10.27 -5.10 9.40
N PRO A 6 11.39 -5.33 10.12
CA PRO A 6 11.33 -5.93 11.45
C PRO A 6 10.34 -5.21 12.36
N GLY A 7 9.47 -5.97 13.03
CA GLY A 7 8.45 -5.46 13.95
C GLY A 7 7.07 -5.19 13.32
N VAL A 8 6.96 -5.15 11.99
CA VAL A 8 5.66 -4.97 11.31
C VAL A 8 4.72 -6.12 11.63
N ARG A 9 3.45 -5.79 11.94
CA ARG A 9 2.42 -6.76 12.31
C ARG A 9 1.36 -6.89 11.22
N VAL A 10 1.35 -8.03 10.54
CA VAL A 10 0.33 -8.36 9.53
C VAL A 10 -0.98 -8.90 10.11
N ALA A 11 -1.01 -9.23 11.41
CA ALA A 11 -2.19 -9.79 12.06
C ALA A 11 -3.33 -8.76 12.07
N GLY A 12 -4.49 -9.11 11.50
CA GLY A 12 -5.65 -8.21 11.39
C GLY A 12 -5.77 -7.48 10.05
N LEU A 13 -4.80 -7.66 9.14
CA LEU A 13 -4.88 -7.11 7.79
C LEU A 13 -6.06 -7.70 7.02
N ARG A 14 -6.77 -6.86 6.29
CA ARG A 14 -7.95 -7.25 5.51
C ARG A 14 -7.54 -7.85 4.15
N PRO A 15 -8.29 -8.83 3.60
CA PRO A 15 -7.94 -9.48 2.34
C PRO A 15 -7.77 -8.54 1.15
N GLU A 16 -8.52 -7.44 1.11
CA GLU A 16 -8.45 -6.40 0.09
C GLU A 16 -7.03 -5.80 0.02
N ILE A 17 -6.40 -5.60 1.18
CA ILE A 17 -5.02 -5.11 1.24
C ILE A 17 -4.00 -6.18 0.83
N LEU A 18 -4.27 -7.46 1.07
CA LEU A 18 -3.40 -8.52 0.55
C LEU A 18 -3.35 -8.52 -0.98
N ILE A 19 -4.50 -8.33 -1.64
CA ILE A 19 -4.58 -8.17 -3.10
C ILE A 19 -3.78 -6.94 -3.55
N ALA A 20 -3.92 -5.83 -2.83
CA ALA A 20 -3.19 -4.61 -3.13
C ALA A 20 -1.67 -4.75 -2.99
N VAL A 21 -1.21 -5.45 -1.95
CA VAL A 21 0.21 -5.76 -1.74
C VAL A 21 0.76 -6.62 -2.87
N VAL A 22 0.01 -7.61 -3.38
CA VAL A 22 0.44 -8.42 -4.54
C VAL A 22 0.60 -7.56 -5.79
N ALA A 23 -0.32 -6.63 -6.04
CA ALA A 23 -0.19 -5.70 -7.16
C ALA A 23 1.01 -4.76 -7.00
N ALA A 24 1.22 -4.22 -5.79
CA ALA A 24 2.36 -3.36 -5.50
C ALA A 24 3.69 -4.10 -5.62
N GLU A 25 3.79 -5.33 -5.11
CA GLU A 25 4.98 -6.19 -5.24
C GLU A 25 5.36 -6.36 -6.71
N ARG A 26 4.36 -6.64 -7.56
CA ARG A 26 4.59 -6.81 -9.00
C ARG A 26 5.17 -5.55 -9.64
N VAL A 27 4.64 -4.37 -9.32
CA VAL A 27 5.13 -3.08 -9.84
C VAL A 27 6.56 -2.81 -9.35
N TYR A 28 6.83 -3.02 -8.07
CA TYR A 28 8.17 -2.87 -7.50
C TYR A 28 9.17 -3.81 -8.16
N ALA A 29 8.79 -5.06 -8.40
CA ALA A 29 9.62 -6.04 -9.09
C ALA A 29 9.93 -5.64 -10.54
N GLU A 30 8.96 -5.10 -11.28
CA GLU A 30 9.16 -4.55 -12.64
C GLU A 30 10.13 -3.36 -12.66
N MET A 31 10.22 -2.63 -11.55
CA MET A 31 11.16 -1.52 -11.36
C MET A 31 12.51 -1.95 -10.79
N GLY A 32 12.72 -3.25 -10.53
CA GLY A 32 13.98 -3.78 -10.03
C GLY A 32 14.28 -3.45 -8.56
N VAL A 33 13.26 -3.18 -7.74
CA VAL A 33 13.42 -2.92 -6.30
C VAL A 33 12.58 -3.85 -5.44
N ASP A 34 12.97 -4.03 -4.18
CA ASP A 34 12.18 -4.81 -3.22
C ASP A 34 10.97 -4.02 -2.70
N CYS A 35 9.83 -4.69 -2.65
CA CYS A 35 8.61 -4.19 -2.02
C CYS A 35 8.70 -4.45 -0.52
N VAL A 36 9.02 -3.42 0.25
CA VAL A 36 9.15 -3.53 1.72
C VAL A 36 7.96 -2.87 2.39
N ILE A 37 7.12 -3.66 3.05
CA ILE A 37 6.06 -3.14 3.92
C ILE A 37 6.70 -2.58 5.20
N THR A 38 6.44 -1.32 5.49
CA THR A 38 7.01 -0.60 6.64
C THR A 38 6.04 -0.40 7.79
N ALA A 39 4.73 -0.50 7.54
CA ALA A 39 3.67 -0.52 8.54
C ALA A 39 2.42 -1.25 8.02
N CYS A 40 1.70 -1.91 8.93
CA CYS A 40 0.39 -2.52 8.70
C CYS A 40 -0.60 -1.97 9.75
N VAL A 41 -1.05 -2.80 10.70
CA VAL A 41 -1.93 -2.35 11.82
C VAL A 41 -1.13 -1.76 12.99
N ASP A 42 0.19 -1.91 12.96
CA ASP A 42 1.11 -1.41 13.98
C ASP A 42 1.48 0.06 13.79
N GLY A 43 2.03 0.67 14.84
CA GLY A 43 2.51 2.05 14.82
C GLY A 43 1.47 3.08 15.26
N ASP A 44 1.91 4.33 15.34
CA ASP A 44 1.08 5.47 15.64
C ASP A 44 0.65 6.15 14.33
N HIS A 45 -0.65 6.13 14.07
CA HIS A 45 -1.30 6.75 12.92
C HIS A 45 -2.27 7.84 13.36
N GLN A 46 -2.62 8.72 12.42
CA GLN A 46 -3.60 9.78 12.66
C GLN A 46 -4.98 9.24 13.07
N ALA A 47 -5.74 10.03 13.82
CA ALA A 47 -7.10 9.68 14.20
C ALA A 47 -7.96 9.42 12.96
N GLY A 48 -8.65 8.28 12.94
CA GLY A 48 -9.45 7.84 11.78
C GLY A 48 -8.67 7.12 10.69
N SER A 49 -7.36 6.89 10.86
CA SER A 49 -6.55 6.12 9.90
C SER A 49 -7.08 4.70 9.69
N LEU A 50 -7.07 4.26 8.43
CA LEU A 50 -7.49 2.92 8.02
C LEU A 50 -6.47 1.83 8.39
N HIS A 51 -5.24 2.19 8.79
CA HIS A 51 -4.27 1.24 9.36
C HIS A 51 -4.85 0.50 10.56
N TYR A 52 -5.55 1.21 11.46
CA TYR A 52 -6.14 0.61 12.67
C TYR A 52 -7.26 -0.40 12.36
N CYS A 53 -7.83 -0.35 11.15
CA CYS A 53 -8.85 -1.27 10.67
C CYS A 53 -8.29 -2.41 9.80
N GLY A 54 -6.96 -2.47 9.60
CA GLY A 54 -6.31 -3.41 8.70
C GLY A 54 -6.55 -3.11 7.22
N LEU A 55 -6.97 -1.88 6.91
CA LEU A 55 -7.34 -1.41 5.58
C LEU A 55 -6.27 -0.51 4.94
N ALA A 56 -5.05 -0.49 5.48
CA ALA A 56 -3.93 0.24 4.89
C ALA A 56 -2.57 -0.43 5.14
N VAL A 57 -1.60 -0.13 4.28
CA VAL A 57 -0.18 -0.48 4.39
C VAL A 57 0.70 0.64 3.88
N ASP A 58 1.88 0.77 4.49
CA ASP A 58 2.93 1.67 4.01
C ASP A 58 4.03 0.87 3.32
N LEU A 59 4.47 1.37 2.17
CA LEU A 59 5.50 0.76 1.33
C LEU A 59 6.72 1.68 1.21
N ARG A 60 7.90 1.11 1.39
CA ARG A 60 9.17 1.84 1.30
C ARG A 60 9.42 2.43 -0.09
N THR A 61 10.08 3.58 -0.15
CA THR A 61 10.54 4.24 -1.39
C THR A 61 12.07 4.38 -1.49
N ARG A 62 12.84 3.93 -0.49
CA ARG A 62 14.31 4.13 -0.42
C ARG A 62 15.14 3.57 -1.60
N GLY A 63 14.57 2.68 -2.43
CA GLY A 63 15.22 2.15 -3.63
C GLY A 63 14.88 2.92 -4.92
N PHE A 64 14.00 3.92 -4.85
CA PHE A 64 13.51 4.66 -6.00
C PHE A 64 14.43 5.83 -6.37
N HIS A 65 14.62 6.03 -7.68
CA HIS A 65 15.21 7.25 -8.22
C HIS A 65 14.19 8.39 -8.25
N PRO A 66 14.62 9.65 -8.48
CA PRO A 66 13.68 10.75 -8.65
C PRO A 66 12.61 10.45 -9.72
N GLY A 67 11.34 10.55 -9.33
CA GLY A 67 10.17 10.28 -10.19
C GLY A 67 9.73 8.82 -10.28
N ASP A 68 10.47 7.86 -9.69
CA ASP A 68 10.06 6.46 -9.68
C ASP A 68 8.83 6.23 -8.78
N ALA A 69 8.72 6.94 -7.66
CA ALA A 69 7.56 6.85 -6.78
C ALA A 69 6.25 7.20 -7.51
N ASP A 70 6.24 8.28 -8.30
CA ASP A 70 5.06 8.69 -9.07
C ASP A 70 4.68 7.66 -10.13
N LYS A 71 5.67 7.06 -10.81
CA LYS A 71 5.45 5.97 -11.77
C LYS A 71 4.87 4.74 -11.08
N ALA A 72 5.42 4.37 -9.93
CA ALA A 72 4.93 3.24 -9.13
C ALA A 72 3.48 3.48 -8.71
N ILE A 73 3.15 4.65 -8.17
CA ILE A 73 1.79 5.01 -7.76
C ILE A 73 0.83 4.94 -8.94
N ALA A 74 1.17 5.56 -10.07
CA ALA A 74 0.32 5.53 -11.26
C ALA A 74 0.05 4.10 -11.73
N ARG A 75 1.07 3.23 -11.72
CA ARG A 75 0.96 1.84 -12.13
C ARG A 75 0.15 1.00 -11.14
N ILE A 76 0.36 1.17 -9.84
CA ILE A 76 -0.39 0.48 -8.79
C ILE A 76 -1.87 0.86 -8.86
N ARG A 77 -2.20 2.16 -9.01
CA ARG A 77 -3.58 2.64 -9.22
C ARG A 77 -4.21 2.01 -10.45
N GLN A 78 -3.47 1.89 -11.55
CA GLN A 78 -3.95 1.22 -12.77
C GLN A 78 -4.28 -0.26 -12.52
N CYS A 79 -3.48 -0.96 -11.70
CA CYS A 79 -3.71 -2.36 -11.36
C CYS A 79 -4.92 -2.57 -10.43
N LEU A 80 -5.18 -1.63 -9.51
CA LEU A 80 -6.16 -1.80 -8.42
C LEU A 80 -7.53 -1.17 -8.69
N GLY A 81 -7.59 -0.12 -9.49
CA GLY A 81 -8.83 0.62 -9.74
C GLY A 81 -9.20 1.60 -8.63
N ALA A 82 -10.44 2.08 -8.67
CA ALA A 82 -10.86 3.29 -7.95
C ALA A 82 -11.16 3.10 -6.45
N ASP A 83 -11.29 1.85 -5.99
CA ASP A 83 -11.56 1.53 -4.58
C ASP A 83 -10.33 1.60 -3.68
N TYR A 84 -9.16 1.85 -4.28
CA TYR A 84 -7.90 1.97 -3.56
C TYR A 84 -7.36 3.39 -3.70
N ASP A 85 -6.90 3.94 -2.58
CA ASP A 85 -6.13 5.16 -2.55
C ASP A 85 -4.65 4.78 -2.40
N VAL A 86 -3.81 5.32 -3.28
CA VAL A 86 -2.36 5.07 -3.30
C VAL A 86 -1.69 6.42 -3.40
N VAL A 87 -1.03 6.88 -2.35
CA VAL A 87 -0.47 8.24 -2.29
C VAL A 87 0.97 8.22 -1.83
N LEU A 88 1.75 9.21 -2.27
CA LEU A 88 3.09 9.44 -1.72
C LEU A 88 2.94 10.29 -0.47
N GLU A 89 3.27 9.70 0.67
CA GLU A 89 3.52 10.45 1.90
C GLU A 89 5.00 10.86 1.96
N ASN A 90 5.40 11.56 3.02
CA ASN A 90 6.74 12.17 3.14
C ASN A 90 7.91 11.26 2.71
N ASP A 91 7.90 9.98 3.12
CA ASP A 91 9.00 9.04 2.87
C ASP A 91 8.56 7.61 2.49
N HIS A 92 7.28 7.40 2.19
CA HIS A 92 6.70 6.10 1.86
C HIS A 92 5.47 6.26 0.95
N ILE A 93 5.12 5.20 0.24
CA ILE A 93 3.83 5.11 -0.44
C ILE A 93 2.82 4.55 0.55
N HIS A 94 1.79 5.32 0.86
CA HIS A 94 0.64 4.86 1.61
C HIS A 94 -0.39 4.24 0.64
N LEU A 95 -0.86 3.04 0.96
CA LEU A 95 -1.85 2.32 0.18
C LEU A 95 -2.99 1.90 1.11
N GLU A 96 -4.22 2.31 0.79
CA GLU A 96 -5.41 1.93 1.55
C GLU A 96 -6.58 1.49 0.66
N TYR A 97 -7.46 0.64 1.21
CA TYR A 97 -8.72 0.23 0.59
C TYR A 97 -9.85 1.08 1.16
N GLN A 98 -10.41 1.93 0.30
CA GLN A 98 -11.44 2.91 0.63
C GLN A 98 -12.42 2.98 -0.56
N PRO A 99 -13.36 2.02 -0.66
CA PRO A 99 -14.30 1.97 -1.77
C PRO A 99 -15.15 3.23 -1.84
N LYS A 100 -15.27 3.81 -3.04
CA LYS A 100 -15.96 5.09 -3.28
C LYS A 100 -17.39 4.90 -3.74
N GLN A 101 -17.82 3.65 -3.88
CA GLN A 101 -19.15 3.25 -4.27
C GLN A 101 -19.68 2.17 -3.31
N PRO A 102 -21.01 1.98 -3.24
CA PRO A 102 -21.59 0.86 -2.51
C PRO A 102 -21.03 -0.48 -3.00
N LEU A 103 -20.69 -1.38 -2.07
CA LEU A 103 -20.18 -2.72 -2.37
C LEU A 103 -21.18 -3.60 -3.12
N THR A 104 -22.47 -3.24 -3.04
CA THR A 104 -23.56 -3.92 -3.70
C THR A 104 -24.22 -2.96 -4.67
N HIS A 105 -24.46 -3.43 -5.89
CA HIS A 105 -25.41 -2.76 -6.78
C HIS A 105 -26.81 -2.93 -6.18
N ALA A 106 -27.44 -1.83 -5.77
CA ALA A 106 -28.86 -1.79 -5.48
C ALA A 106 -29.67 -1.95 -6.77
#